data_AF-S8DZK3-F1
#
_entry.id   AF-S8DZK3-F1
#
_cell.length_a   1.000
_cell.length_b   1.000
_cell.length_c   1.000
_cell.angle_alpha   90.00
_cell.angle_beta   90.00
_cell.angle_gamma   90.00
#
_symmetry.space_group_name_H-M   'P 1'
#
loop_
_entity.id
_entity.type
_entity.pdbx_description
1 polymer ?
#
loop_
_entity_poly.entity_id
_entity_poly.type
_entity_poly.pdbx_seq_one_letter_code
_entity_poly.pdbx_strand_id
1 'polypeptide(L)'
;ILHLRKTFNTLAPIAVLPPETLCAIFSHATDIASRDASNKAAACYSMISISHVCKHWREVALGCPILWSTLHFDAMPPQCIAEFLRRSQEVPL
;
A
#
# COMPACT_ATOMS: atom_id res chain seq x y z
N ILE A 1 4.87 -25.81 1.08
CA ILE A 1 4.89 -24.76 0.02
C ILE A 1 4.92 -23.33 0.60
N LEU A 2 4.13 -22.98 1.62
CA LEU A 2 4.13 -21.63 2.23
C LEU A 2 5.46 -21.21 2.87
N HIS A 3 6.22 -22.16 3.43
CA HIS A 3 7.48 -21.85 4.12
C HIS A 3 8.59 -21.41 3.14
N LEU A 4 8.68 -22.04 1.97
CA LEU A 4 9.68 -21.72 0.92
C LEU A 4 9.49 -20.30 0.37
N ARG A 5 8.25 -19.88 0.08
CA ARG A 5 7.99 -18.51 -0.43
C ARG A 5 8.40 -17.44 0.57
N LYS A 6 8.26 -17.70 1.87
CA LYS A 6 8.69 -16.77 2.93
C LYS A 6 10.22 -16.58 2.89
N THR A 7 10.96 -17.68 2.82
CA THR A 7 12.44 -17.66 2.80
C THR A 7 12.99 -17.04 1.52
N PHE A 8 12.43 -17.34 0.36
CA PHE A 8 12.86 -16.71 -0.90
C PHE A 8 12.57 -15.21 -0.92
N ASN A 9 11.42 -14.78 -0.41
CA ASN A 9 11.11 -13.35 -0.32
C ASN A 9 12.11 -12.61 0.58
N THR A 10 12.56 -13.22 1.69
CA THR A 10 13.59 -12.60 2.54
C THR A 10 14.99 -12.55 1.91
N LEU A 11 15.23 -13.35 0.86
CA LEU A 11 16.49 -13.33 0.11
C LEU A 11 16.47 -12.33 -1.06
N ALA A 12 15.32 -11.74 -1.38
CA ALA A 12 15.23 -10.73 -2.41
C ALA A 12 15.87 -9.42 -1.93
N PRO A 13 16.64 -8.70 -2.76
CA PRO A 13 17.27 -7.42 -2.38
C PRO A 13 16.27 -6.38 -1.87
N ILE A 14 15.02 -6.43 -2.33
CA ILE A 14 13.97 -5.50 -1.90
C ILE A 14 13.47 -5.79 -0.47
N ALA A 15 13.69 -6.99 0.06
CA ALA A 15 13.26 -7.38 1.40
C ALA A 15 14.28 -7.02 2.50
N VAL A 16 15.47 -6.54 2.13
CA VAL A 16 16.47 -5.99 3.05
C VAL A 16 16.45 -4.46 3.10
N LEU A 17 15.56 -3.82 2.34
CA LEU A 17 15.39 -2.37 2.42
C LEU A 17 14.78 -1.99 3.78
N PRO A 18 15.20 -0.85 4.35
CA PRO A 18 14.52 -0.28 5.51
C PRO A 18 13.02 -0.05 5.23
N PRO A 19 12.14 -0.22 6.23
CA PRO A 19 10.71 0.05 6.09
C PRO A 19 10.41 1.44 5.52
N GLU A 20 11.18 2.46 5.88
CA GLU A 20 11.02 3.84 5.43
C GLU A 20 11.22 3.96 3.91
N THR A 21 12.23 3.28 3.38
CA THR A 21 12.51 3.25 1.94
C THR A 21 11.39 2.52 1.19
N LEU A 22 10.88 1.41 1.74
CA LEU A 22 9.73 0.72 1.17
C LEU A 22 8.48 1.60 1.18
N CYS A 23 8.21 2.32 2.28
CA CYS A 23 7.11 3.29 2.36
C CYS A 23 7.21 4.38 1.29
N ALA A 24 8.40 4.93 1.05
CA ALA A 24 8.64 5.91 0.00
C ALA A 24 8.37 5.33 -1.40
N ILE A 25 8.86 4.12 -1.67
CA ILE A 25 8.61 3.41 -2.93
C ILE A 25 7.10 3.19 -3.13
N PHE A 26 6.39 2.72 -2.10
CA PHE A 26 4.95 2.50 -2.16
C PHE A 26 4.19 3.79 -2.48
N SER A 27 4.55 4.89 -1.80
CA SER A 27 3.94 6.20 -2.01
C SER A 27 4.13 6.70 -3.45
N HIS A 28 5.34 6.54 -4.01
CA HIS A 28 5.59 6.88 -5.41
C HIS A 28 4.81 5.98 -6.38
N ALA A 29 4.74 4.68 -6.11
CA ALA A 29 3.97 3.76 -6.95
C ALA A 29 2.48 4.10 -6.96
N THR A 30 1.92 4.50 -5.81
CA THR A 30 0.51 4.93 -5.71
C THR A 30 0.25 6.28 -6.37
N ASP A 31 1.19 7.24 -6.29
CA ASP A 31 1.07 8.54 -6.97
C ASP A 31 1.12 8.40 -8.50
N ILE A 32 1.99 7.52 -9.01
CA ILE A 32 2.02 7.22 -10.45
C ILE A 32 0.69 6.61 -10.90
N ALA A 33 0.09 5.73 -10.10
CA ALA A 33 -1.20 5.11 -10.40
C ALA A 33 -2.38 6.10 -10.32
N SER A 34 -2.33 7.08 -9.40
CA SER A 34 -3.39 8.09 -9.22
C SER A 34 -3.38 9.18 -10.31
N ARG A 35 -2.22 9.43 -10.93
CA ARG A 35 -2.06 10.38 -12.04
C ARG A 35 -2.77 9.97 -13.32
N ASP A 36 -3.13 8.70 -13.46
CA ASP A 36 -3.99 8.27 -14.55
C ASP A 36 -5.45 8.68 -14.26
N ALA A 37 -5.81 9.88 -14.73
CA ALA A 37 -7.13 10.48 -14.55
C ALA A 37 -8.28 9.62 -15.09
N SER A 38 -7.99 8.66 -15.99
CA SER A 38 -8.99 7.73 -16.52
C SER A 38 -9.41 6.66 -15.51
N ASN A 39 -8.62 6.43 -14.45
CA ASN A 39 -8.86 5.35 -13.51
C ASN A 39 -8.60 5.77 -12.05
N LYS A 40 -9.48 6.59 -11.49
CA LYS A 40 -9.44 7.00 -10.07
C LYS A 40 -9.40 5.82 -9.08
N ALA A 41 -9.92 4.65 -9.47
CA ALA A 41 -9.85 3.45 -8.64
C ALA A 41 -8.44 2.81 -8.62
N ALA A 42 -7.58 3.12 -9.60
CA ALA A 42 -6.24 2.55 -9.73
C ALA A 42 -5.36 2.83 -8.50
N ALA A 43 -5.46 4.02 -7.92
CA ALA A 43 -4.74 4.38 -6.70
C ALA A 43 -5.08 3.41 -5.55
N CYS A 44 -6.37 3.20 -5.30
CA CYS A 44 -6.83 2.26 -4.27
C CYS A 44 -6.38 0.82 -4.54
N TYR A 45 -6.52 0.36 -5.79
CA TYR A 45 -6.07 -0.97 -6.18
C TYR A 45 -4.55 -1.14 -6.05
N SER A 46 -3.77 -0.10 -6.31
CA SER A 46 -2.31 -0.15 -6.19
C SER A 46 -1.87 -0.34 -4.73
N MET A 47 -2.47 0.38 -3.77
CA MET A 47 -2.19 0.20 -2.34
C MET A 47 -2.56 -1.21 -1.84
N ILE A 48 -3.73 -1.70 -2.25
CA ILE A 48 -4.18 -3.05 -1.90
C ILE A 48 -3.21 -4.07 -2.50
N SER A 49 -2.89 -3.93 -3.78
CA SER A 49 -1.92 -4.79 -4.49
C SER A 49 -0.57 -4.84 -3.77
N ILE A 50 -0.02 -3.68 -3.40
CA ILE A 50 1.23 -3.57 -2.64
C ILE A 50 1.15 -4.35 -1.31
N SER A 51 0.07 -4.17 -0.55
CA SER A 51 -0.12 -4.86 0.74
C SER A 51 -0.37 -6.37 0.62
N HIS A 52 -0.53 -6.89 -0.61
CA HIS A 52 -0.76 -8.31 -0.89
C HIS A 52 0.44 -9.02 -1.56
N VAL A 53 1.54 -8.32 -1.83
CA VAL A 53 2.75 -8.92 -2.44
C VAL A 53 3.37 -10.00 -1.55
N CYS A 54 3.65 -9.66 -0.29
CA CYS A 54 4.16 -10.60 0.71
C CYS A 54 3.85 -10.15 2.15
N LYS A 55 4.13 -11.00 3.14
CA LYS A 55 3.89 -10.68 4.56
C LYS A 55 4.65 -9.43 5.02
N HIS A 56 5.91 -9.28 4.62
CA HIS A 56 6.73 -8.12 5.01
C HIS A 56 6.18 -6.82 4.41
N TRP A 57 5.84 -6.82 3.12
CA TRP A 57 5.23 -5.66 2.47
C TRP A 57 3.88 -5.32 3.08
N ARG A 58 3.08 -6.32 3.45
CA ARG A 58 1.84 -6.10 4.18
C ARG A 58 2.08 -5.38 5.50
N GLU A 59 3.03 -5.84 6.31
CA GLU A 59 3.36 -5.23 7.60
C GLU A 59 3.82 -3.78 7.43
N VAL A 60 4.71 -3.51 6.47
CA VAL A 60 5.20 -2.16 6.17
C VAL A 60 4.09 -1.26 5.64
N ALA A 61 3.32 -1.72 4.65
CA ALA A 61 2.24 -0.93 4.04
C ALA A 61 1.13 -0.60 5.05
N LEU A 62 0.71 -1.55 5.88
CA LEU A 62 -0.29 -1.31 6.93
C LEU A 62 0.22 -0.37 8.03
N GLY A 63 1.53 -0.34 8.27
CA GLY A 63 2.17 0.57 9.22
C GLY A 63 2.54 1.94 8.65
N CYS A 64 2.15 2.24 7.40
CA CYS A 64 2.47 3.48 6.70
C CYS A 64 1.19 4.33 6.51
N PRO A 65 0.87 5.27 7.42
CA PRO A 65 -0.42 5.95 7.39
C PRO A 65 -0.64 6.81 6.14
N ILE A 66 0.41 7.44 5.63
CA ILE A 66 0.37 8.28 4.42
C ILE A 66 -0.06 7.49 3.18
N LEU A 67 0.16 6.17 3.16
CA LEU A 67 -0.30 5.33 2.06
C LEU A 67 -1.83 5.26 2.01
N TRP A 68 -2.52 5.47 3.14
CA TRP A 68 -3.97 5.32 3.27
C TRP A 68 -4.73 6.64 3.35
N SER A 69 -4.06 7.78 3.20
CA SER A 69 -4.67 9.10 3.33
C SER A 69 -5.41 9.57 2.07
N THR A 70 -5.11 8.99 0.91
CA THR A 70 -5.80 9.32 -0.34
C THR A 70 -7.13 8.58 -0.45
N LEU A 71 -8.23 9.33 -0.38
CA LEU A 71 -9.59 8.79 -0.45
C LEU A 71 -10.29 9.18 -1.75
N HIS A 72 -10.90 8.21 -2.42
CA HIS A 72 -11.72 8.43 -3.60
C HIS A 72 -13.17 8.01 -3.31
N PHE A 73 -13.95 8.92 -2.71
CA PHE A 73 -15.32 8.65 -2.25
C PHE A 73 -16.25 8.12 -3.35
N ASP A 74 -16.07 8.57 -4.59
CA ASP A 74 -16.89 8.13 -5.73
C ASP A 74 -16.49 6.77 -6.31
N ALA A 75 -15.31 6.24 -5.93
CA ALA A 75 -14.71 5.05 -6.52
C ALA A 75 -14.50 3.91 -5.50
N MET A 76 -14.93 4.09 -4.25
CA MET A 76 -14.66 3.16 -3.16
C MET A 76 -15.95 2.78 -2.42
N PRO A 77 -16.11 1.50 -2.04
CA PRO A 77 -17.15 1.10 -1.11
C PRO A 77 -16.97 1.78 0.26
N PRO A 78 -18.06 2.17 0.98
CA PRO A 78 -17.98 2.84 2.28
C PRO A 78 -17.12 2.11 3.33
N GLN A 79 -17.15 0.77 3.34
CA GLN A 79 -16.32 -0.05 4.22
C GLN A 79 -14.82 0.08 3.93
N CYS A 80 -14.43 0.29 2.68
CA CYS A 80 -13.04 0.53 2.30
C CYS A 80 -12.61 1.93 2.73
N ILE A 81 -13.48 2.93 2.56
CA ILE A 81 -13.25 4.31 3.02
C ILE A 81 -13.02 4.33 4.54
N ALA A 82 -13.90 3.66 5.31
CA ALA A 82 -13.77 3.57 6.75
C ALA A 82 -12.43 2.92 7.18
N GLU A 83 -12.01 1.85 6.49
CA GLU A 83 -10.75 1.20 6.80
C GLU A 83 -9.52 2.03 6.40
N PHE A 84 -9.58 2.78 5.29
CA PHE A 84 -8.51 3.68 4.87
C PHE A 84 -8.38 4.83 5.87
N LEU A 85 -9.51 5.45 6.26
CA LEU A 85 -9.56 6.47 7.32
C LEU A 85 -8.91 5.94 8.61
N ARG A 86 -9.30 4.75 9.06
CA ARG A 86 -8.72 4.12 10.26
C ARG A 86 -7.20 3.94 10.15
N ARG A 87 -6.68 3.64 8.96
CA ARG A 87 -5.24 3.42 8.72
C ARG A 87 -4.46 4.71 8.47
N SER A 88 -5.11 5.77 8.00
CA SER A 88 -4.50 7.09 7.81
C SER A 88 -4.12 7.76 9.13
N GLN A 89 -4.69 7.33 10.25
CA GLN A 89 -4.40 7.87 11.58
C GLN A 89 -4.59 9.40 11.62
N GLU A 90 -3.57 10.16 12.03
CA GLU A 90 -3.63 11.62 12.18
C GLU A 90 -2.95 12.37 11.01
N VAL A 91 -2.58 11.68 9.92
CA VAL A 91 -1.99 12.36 8.77
C VAL A 91 -3.07 13.13 7.99
N PRO A 92 -2.71 14.24 7.30
CA PRO A 92 -3.66 14.98 6.48
C PRO A 92 -4.28 14.11 5.38
N LEU A 93 -5.60 14.25 5.19
CA LEU A 93 -6.40 13.62 4.11
C LEU A 93 -6.55 14.55 2.90
#